data_AF-K7QX09-F1
#
_entry.id   AF-K7QX09-F1
#
_cell.length_a   1.000
_cell.length_b   1.000
_cell.length_c   1.000
_cell.angle_alpha   90.00
_cell.angle_beta   90.00
_cell.angle_gamma   90.00
#
_symmetry.space_group_name_H-M   'P 1'
#
loop_
_entity.id
_entity.type
_entity.pdbx_description
1 polymer ?
#
loop_
_entity_poly.entity_id
_entity_poly.type
_entity_poly.pdbx_seq_one_letter_code
_entity_poly.pdbx_strand_id
1 'polypeptide(L)'
;MKASEAIQVLRRPLTAEEIEWKIIASKNGQTTIAPFIDARAVMARLDEAFGPFGWQVRYTPAQVGGEHGVIASIAIKNPETGEWVEKQDGSGATDLEPFKGGISGALKRAAVAWGIGRELYTYPRVVIEGEHRFIPHKVLERLKGLPEAVAQGKPLPETIRLTPEGEAARRKAG
;
A
#
# COMPACT_ATOMS: atom_id res chain seq x y z
N MET A 1 -7.23 11.15 -23.25
CA MET A 1 -7.31 9.78 -22.71
C MET A 1 -8.77 9.52 -22.36
N LYS A 2 -9.35 8.40 -22.80
CA LYS A 2 -10.72 8.01 -22.40
C LYS A 2 -10.76 7.70 -20.91
N ALA A 3 -11.92 7.82 -20.26
CA ALA A 3 -12.04 7.52 -18.83
C ALA A 3 -11.61 6.07 -18.52
N SER A 4 -11.92 5.12 -19.40
CA SER A 4 -11.49 3.73 -19.27
C SER A 4 -9.96 3.57 -19.28
N GLU A 5 -9.26 4.27 -20.17
CA GLU A 5 -7.79 4.25 -20.28
C GLU A 5 -7.14 4.87 -19.03
N ALA A 6 -7.66 5.99 -18.54
CA ALA A 6 -7.15 6.64 -17.32
C ALA A 6 -7.31 5.74 -16.08
N ILE A 7 -8.42 5.02 -15.99
CA ILE A 7 -8.64 4.05 -14.91
C ILE A 7 -7.69 2.85 -15.00
N GLN A 8 -7.24 2.45 -16.20
CA GLN A 8 -6.22 1.41 -16.33
C GLN A 8 -4.85 1.86 -15.78
N VAL A 9 -4.48 3.13 -15.96
CA VAL A 9 -3.25 3.69 -15.35
C VAL A 9 -3.30 3.54 -13.83
N LEU A 10 -4.44 3.85 -13.20
CA LEU A 10 -4.58 3.70 -11.74
C LEU A 10 -4.46 2.24 -11.28
N ARG A 11 -4.98 1.31 -12.08
CA ARG A 11 -5.14 -0.11 -11.73
C ARG A 11 -3.99 -1.01 -12.18
N ARG A 12 -3.05 -0.50 -12.97
CA ARG A 12 -1.90 -1.31 -13.42
C ARG A 12 -1.16 -1.90 -12.22
N PRO A 13 -0.51 -3.06 -12.34
CA PRO A 13 0.28 -3.63 -11.25
C PRO A 13 1.31 -2.63 -10.70
N LEU A 14 1.56 -2.67 -9.40
CA LEU A 14 2.60 -1.87 -8.74
C LEU A 14 3.98 -2.43 -9.08
N THR A 15 4.94 -1.52 -9.25
CA THR A 15 6.34 -1.91 -9.39
C THR A 15 6.99 -2.11 -8.01
N ALA A 16 8.20 -2.69 -8.00
CA ALA A 16 8.97 -2.85 -6.77
C ALA A 16 9.34 -1.50 -6.13
N GLU A 17 9.49 -0.45 -6.94
CA GLU A 17 9.82 0.91 -6.50
C GLU A 17 8.62 1.64 -5.90
N GLU A 18 7.39 1.24 -6.27
CA GLU A 18 6.16 1.81 -5.73
C GLU A 18 5.74 1.15 -4.41
N ILE A 19 6.34 -0.01 -4.08
CA ILE A 19 6.05 -0.80 -2.88
C ILE A 19 7.15 -0.62 -1.84
N GLU A 20 6.73 -0.24 -0.65
CA GLU A 20 7.54 -0.29 0.55
C GLU A 20 7.04 -1.39 1.50
N TRP A 21 7.89 -1.78 2.46
CA TRP A 21 7.58 -2.81 3.43
C TRP A 21 7.66 -2.24 4.84
N LYS A 22 6.67 -2.56 5.67
CA LYS A 22 6.64 -2.16 7.09
C LYS A 22 6.50 -3.37 8.00
N ILE A 23 7.11 -3.28 9.17
CA ILE A 23 6.87 -4.21 10.28
C ILE A 23 5.47 -3.94 10.82
N ILE A 24 4.65 -4.99 10.92
CA ILE A 24 3.30 -4.93 11.51
C ILE A 24 3.23 -5.64 12.86
N ALA A 25 4.17 -6.55 13.13
CA ALA A 25 4.31 -7.21 14.43
C ALA A 25 5.73 -7.73 14.58
N SER A 26 6.31 -7.62 15.76
CA SER A 26 7.54 -8.31 16.15
C SER A 26 7.32 -8.92 17.52
N LYS A 27 7.18 -10.25 17.59
CA LYS A 27 6.87 -11.00 18.82
C LYS A 27 7.14 -12.49 18.64
N ASN A 28 7.37 -13.19 19.75
CA ASN A 28 7.55 -14.65 19.79
C ASN A 28 8.69 -15.13 18.89
N GLY A 29 9.80 -14.38 18.82
CA GLY A 29 10.94 -14.73 17.97
C GLY A 29 10.67 -14.59 16.47
N GLN A 30 9.66 -13.81 16.06
CA GLN A 30 9.30 -13.59 14.66
C GLN A 30 8.93 -12.14 14.39
N THR A 31 9.27 -11.65 13.20
CA THR A 31 8.85 -10.35 12.68
C THR A 31 7.95 -10.54 11.47
N THR A 32 6.72 -10.05 11.53
CA THR A 32 5.79 -10.01 10.39
C THR A 32 5.87 -8.65 9.72
N ILE A 33 5.97 -8.66 8.39
CA ILE A 33 5.96 -7.45 7.57
C ILE A 33 4.80 -7.50 6.55
N ALA A 34 4.36 -6.34 6.11
CA ALA A 34 3.36 -6.19 5.06
C ALA A 34 3.79 -5.13 4.04
N PRO A 35 3.45 -5.32 2.76
CA PRO A 35 3.71 -4.32 1.74
C PRO A 35 2.69 -3.18 1.86
N PHE A 36 3.11 -1.98 1.49
CA PHE A 36 2.24 -0.83 1.32
C PHE A 36 2.77 0.03 0.18
N ILE A 37 1.88 0.71 -0.53
CA ILE A 37 2.28 1.65 -1.59
C ILE A 37 2.89 2.92 -0.97
N ASP A 38 3.91 3.51 -1.58
CA ASP A 38 4.35 4.85 -1.20
C ASP A 38 3.30 5.92 -1.59
N ALA A 39 3.18 6.98 -0.80
CA ALA A 39 2.19 8.03 -1.05
C ALA A 39 2.47 8.83 -2.34
N ARG A 40 3.74 9.01 -2.72
CA ARG A 40 4.13 9.65 -3.99
C ARG A 40 3.78 8.77 -5.18
N ALA A 41 3.84 7.44 -5.06
CA ALA A 41 3.37 6.54 -6.11
C ALA A 41 1.86 6.70 -6.38
N VAL A 42 1.04 6.91 -5.32
CA VAL A 42 -0.39 7.27 -5.50
C VAL A 42 -0.54 8.57 -6.28
N MET A 43 0.18 9.63 -5.88
CA MET A 43 0.11 10.95 -6.53
C MET A 43 0.58 10.88 -7.99
N ALA A 44 1.71 10.22 -8.25
CA ALA A 44 2.27 10.05 -9.59
C ALA A 44 1.30 9.33 -10.53
N ARG A 45 0.60 8.28 -10.04
CA ARG A 45 -0.42 7.58 -10.84
C ARG A 45 -1.64 8.45 -11.15
N LEU A 46 -2.07 9.28 -10.21
CA LEU A 46 -3.16 10.24 -10.42
C LEU A 46 -2.75 11.32 -11.44
N ASP A 47 -1.53 11.84 -11.32
CA ASP A 47 -0.96 12.80 -12.27
C ASP A 47 -0.81 12.20 -13.68
N GLU A 48 -0.36 10.95 -13.79
CA GLU A 48 -0.22 10.26 -15.07
C GLU A 48 -1.60 10.04 -15.74
N ALA A 49 -2.62 9.69 -14.95
CA ALA A 49 -3.94 9.37 -15.47
C ALA A 49 -4.79 10.60 -15.82
N PHE A 50 -4.72 11.66 -15.01
CA PHE A 50 -5.64 12.82 -15.11
C PHE A 50 -4.92 14.17 -15.21
N GLY A 51 -3.59 14.20 -15.08
CA GLY A 51 -2.83 15.43 -14.94
C GLY A 51 -3.00 16.08 -13.56
N PRO A 52 -2.11 17.01 -13.18
CA PRO A 52 -2.12 17.64 -11.87
C PRO A 52 -3.37 18.48 -11.57
N PHE A 53 -4.15 18.85 -12.59
CA PHE A 53 -5.41 19.58 -12.46
C PHE A 53 -6.66 18.68 -12.56
N GLY A 54 -6.50 17.41 -12.91
CA GLY A 54 -7.60 16.46 -13.10
C GLY A 54 -8.00 15.69 -11.85
N TRP A 55 -7.30 15.90 -10.74
CA TRP A 55 -7.62 15.34 -9.43
C TRP A 55 -7.36 16.34 -8.31
N GLN A 56 -7.97 16.11 -7.16
CA GLN A 56 -7.75 16.89 -5.94
C GLN A 56 -7.89 15.99 -4.72
N VAL A 57 -7.24 16.36 -3.62
CA VAL A 57 -7.40 15.70 -2.32
C VAL A 57 -7.75 16.73 -1.25
N ARG A 58 -8.72 16.39 -0.40
CA ARG A 58 -9.02 17.13 0.83
C ARG A 58 -8.81 16.21 2.04
N TYR A 59 -8.32 16.79 3.13
CA TYR A 59 -8.13 16.09 4.39
C TYR A 59 -9.01 16.72 5.47
N THR A 60 -9.77 15.89 6.18
CA THR A 60 -10.61 16.33 7.29
C THR A 60 -10.25 15.54 8.56
N PRO A 61 -10.14 16.20 9.72
CA PRO A 61 -10.05 15.49 10.99
C PRO A 61 -11.29 14.60 11.18
N ALA A 62 -11.10 13.40 11.70
CA ALA A 62 -12.19 12.48 11.98
C ALA A 62 -12.04 11.89 13.38
N GLN A 63 -13.19 11.73 14.05
CA GLN A 63 -13.28 11.03 15.31
C GLN A 63 -14.40 10.00 15.21
N VAL A 64 -14.06 8.73 15.45
CA VAL A 64 -15.03 7.63 15.48
C VAL A 64 -14.91 6.96 16.84
N GLY A 65 -15.90 7.19 17.71
CA GLY A 65 -15.80 6.81 19.11
C GLY A 65 -14.63 7.52 19.82
N GLY A 66 -13.72 6.74 20.42
CA GLY A 66 -12.51 7.26 21.06
C GLY A 66 -11.31 7.43 20.12
N GLU A 67 -11.40 6.94 18.89
CA GLU A 67 -10.29 6.96 17.93
C GLU A 67 -10.23 8.28 17.16
N HIS A 68 -9.03 8.81 17.01
CA HIS A 68 -8.75 10.03 16.26
C HIS A 68 -7.98 9.67 14.99
N GLY A 69 -8.36 10.30 13.88
CA GLY A 69 -7.75 10.04 12.59
C GLY A 69 -7.99 11.17 11.60
N VAL A 70 -7.66 10.86 10.35
CA VAL A 70 -7.83 11.76 9.20
C VAL A 70 -8.61 11.00 8.14
N ILE A 71 -9.62 11.64 7.55
CA ILE A 71 -10.26 11.19 6.31
C ILE A 71 -9.60 11.93 5.15
N ALA A 72 -9.25 11.18 4.11
CA ALA A 72 -8.84 11.74 2.83
C ALA A 72 -9.96 11.53 1.82
N SER A 73 -10.31 12.59 1.11
CA SER A 73 -11.27 12.56 0.01
C SER A 73 -10.54 12.86 -1.29
N ILE A 74 -10.42 11.86 -2.16
CA ILE A 74 -9.84 12.01 -3.50
C ILE A 74 -10.99 12.20 -4.49
N ALA A 75 -11.02 13.37 -5.13
CA ALA A 75 -11.93 13.65 -6.21
C ALA A 75 -11.19 13.67 -7.55
N ILE A 76 -11.78 13.04 -8.56
CA ILE A 76 -11.24 12.95 -9.93
C ILE A 76 -12.28 13.53 -10.86
N LYS A 77 -11.84 14.38 -11.79
CA LYS A 77 -12.69 14.93 -12.85
C LYS A 77 -12.82 13.90 -13.96
N ASN A 78 -14.03 13.44 -14.23
CA ASN A 78 -14.31 12.54 -15.34
C ASN A 78 -13.95 13.25 -16.66
N PRO A 79 -12.99 12.74 -17.46
CA PRO A 79 -12.55 13.42 -18.68
C PRO A 79 -13.62 13.44 -19.78
N GLU A 80 -14.66 12.61 -19.68
CA GLU A 80 -15.74 12.50 -20.67
C GLU A 80 -16.94 13.37 -20.31
N THR A 81 -17.35 13.39 -19.02
CA THR A 81 -18.52 14.18 -18.57
C THR A 81 -18.14 15.54 -17.99
N GLY A 82 -16.88 15.74 -17.59
CA GLY A 82 -16.41 16.93 -16.89
C GLY A 82 -16.83 17.01 -15.42
N GLU A 83 -17.57 16.01 -14.90
CA GLU A 83 -18.06 15.97 -13.52
C GLU A 83 -16.98 15.52 -12.55
N TRP A 84 -17.03 16.03 -11.33
CA TRP A 84 -16.17 15.57 -10.23
C TRP A 84 -16.83 14.42 -9.49
N VAL A 85 -16.12 13.30 -9.39
CA VAL A 85 -16.53 12.16 -8.56
C VAL A 85 -15.55 12.03 -7.41
N GLU A 86 -16.06 11.90 -6.19
CA GLU A 86 -15.27 11.82 -4.97
C GLU A 86 -15.40 10.46 -4.29
N LYS A 87 -14.28 9.97 -3.76
CA LYS A 87 -14.23 8.79 -2.89
C LYS A 87 -13.34 9.07 -1.70
N GLN A 88 -13.70 8.52 -0.55
CA GLN A 88 -13.04 8.79 0.71
C GLN A 88 -12.80 7.53 1.52
N ASP A 89 -11.74 7.56 2.32
CA ASP A 89 -11.41 6.58 3.36
C ASP A 89 -10.58 7.31 4.43
N GLY A 90 -10.40 6.70 5.59
CA GLY A 90 -9.68 7.29 6.71
C GLY A 90 -8.56 6.40 7.24
N SER A 91 -7.63 7.02 7.98
CA SER A 91 -6.59 6.32 8.73
C SER A 91 -6.45 6.95 10.10
N GLY A 92 -6.24 6.11 11.12
CA GLY A 92 -5.84 6.56 12.45
C GLY A 92 -4.43 7.15 12.46
N ALA A 93 -4.10 7.81 13.56
CA ALA A 93 -2.74 8.25 13.86
C ALA A 93 -1.76 7.06 13.96
N THR A 94 -0.50 7.28 13.60
CA THR A 94 0.58 6.30 13.80
C THR A 94 1.40 6.61 15.05
N ASP A 95 2.01 5.60 15.67
CA ASP A 95 2.80 5.78 16.89
C ASP A 95 4.05 6.67 16.73
N LEU A 96 4.67 6.68 15.54
CA LEU A 96 5.93 7.40 15.30
C LEU A 96 5.72 8.87 14.95
N GLU A 97 4.91 9.16 13.92
CA GLU A 97 4.57 10.52 13.49
C GLU A 97 3.05 10.65 13.30
N PRO A 98 2.27 10.77 14.38
CA PRO A 98 0.81 10.70 14.40
C PRO A 98 0.12 11.42 13.25
N PHE A 99 0.49 12.67 13.02
CA PHE A 99 -0.14 13.53 12.01
C PHE A 99 0.23 13.12 10.57
N LYS A 100 1.53 12.96 10.27
CA LYS A 100 2.00 12.63 8.91
C LYS A 100 1.60 11.20 8.51
N GLY A 101 1.66 10.27 9.46
CA GLY A 101 1.23 8.90 9.27
C GLY A 101 -0.27 8.79 8.99
N GLY A 102 -1.09 9.56 9.73
CA GLY A 102 -2.53 9.64 9.49
C GLY A 102 -2.89 10.16 8.10
N ILE A 103 -2.29 11.28 7.67
CA ILE A 103 -2.53 11.88 6.35
C ILE A 103 -2.14 10.93 5.22
N SER A 104 -0.91 10.39 5.26
CA SER A 104 -0.43 9.49 4.22
C SER A 104 -1.19 8.16 4.20
N GLY A 105 -1.54 7.63 5.37
CA GLY A 105 -2.41 6.46 5.50
C GLY A 105 -3.77 6.67 4.87
N ALA A 106 -4.41 7.81 5.16
CA ALA A 106 -5.74 8.15 4.64
C ALA A 106 -5.71 8.30 3.11
N LEU A 107 -4.71 9.01 2.55
CA LEU A 107 -4.53 9.14 1.10
C LEU A 107 -4.44 7.78 0.42
N LYS A 108 -3.56 6.91 0.94
CA LYS A 108 -3.34 5.57 0.38
C LYS A 108 -4.59 4.71 0.43
N ARG A 109 -5.36 4.80 1.52
CA ARG A 109 -6.62 4.06 1.67
C ARG A 109 -7.71 4.59 0.74
N ALA A 110 -7.88 5.91 0.63
CA ALA A 110 -8.84 6.51 -0.30
C ALA A 110 -8.52 6.14 -1.76
N ALA A 111 -7.23 6.00 -2.11
CA ALA A 111 -6.76 5.58 -3.42
C ALA A 111 -7.21 4.15 -3.79
N VAL A 112 -7.40 3.26 -2.81
CA VAL A 112 -7.93 1.89 -3.02
C VAL A 112 -9.34 1.94 -3.61
N ALA A 113 -10.16 2.91 -3.23
CA ALA A 113 -11.52 3.09 -3.78
C ALA A 113 -11.52 3.42 -5.29
N TRP A 114 -10.40 3.95 -5.80
CA TRP A 114 -10.14 4.22 -7.22
C TRP A 114 -9.45 3.06 -7.95
N GLY A 115 -8.90 2.09 -7.21
CA GLY A 115 -8.24 0.91 -7.77
C GLY A 115 -6.73 0.86 -7.53
N ILE A 116 -6.14 1.94 -7.03
CA ILE A 116 -4.70 2.03 -6.80
C ILE A 116 -4.33 1.13 -5.63
N GLY A 117 -3.38 0.22 -5.85
CA GLY A 117 -2.83 -0.65 -4.81
C GLY A 117 -3.78 -1.73 -4.26
N ARG A 118 -4.92 -2.02 -4.92
CA ARG A 118 -5.82 -3.11 -4.50
C ARG A 118 -5.15 -4.47 -4.45
N GLU A 119 -4.19 -4.70 -5.34
CA GLU A 119 -3.42 -5.95 -5.36
C GLU A 119 -2.61 -6.18 -4.07
N LEU A 120 -2.26 -5.15 -3.30
CA LEU A 120 -1.51 -5.33 -2.05
C LEU A 120 -2.25 -6.22 -1.03
N TYR A 121 -3.58 -6.29 -1.13
CA TYR A 121 -4.41 -7.17 -0.28
C TYR A 121 -4.38 -8.64 -0.70
N THR A 122 -3.81 -8.96 -1.87
CA THR A 122 -3.58 -10.34 -2.34
C THR A 122 -2.14 -10.79 -2.10
N TYR A 123 -1.28 -9.91 -1.57
CA TYR A 123 0.12 -10.27 -1.30
C TYR A 123 0.20 -11.29 -0.15
N PRO A 124 1.18 -12.20 -0.23
CA PRO A 124 1.44 -13.15 0.84
C PRO A 124 1.88 -12.41 2.11
N ARG A 125 1.50 -12.95 3.26
CA ARG A 125 2.07 -12.50 4.54
C ARG A 125 3.55 -12.89 4.59
N VAL A 126 4.43 -11.95 4.90
CA VAL A 126 5.87 -12.25 5.04
C VAL A 126 6.24 -12.31 6.52
N VAL A 127 6.85 -13.42 6.92
CA VAL A 127 7.32 -13.66 8.29
C VAL A 127 8.82 -13.91 8.26
N ILE A 128 9.56 -13.20 9.10
CA ILE A 128 11.01 -13.26 9.23
C ILE A 128 11.34 -13.93 10.56
N GLU A 129 12.28 -14.86 10.56
CA GLU A 129 12.80 -15.45 11.80
C GLU A 129 13.59 -14.41 12.62
N GLY A 130 13.36 -14.40 13.93
CA GLY A 130 13.93 -13.41 14.84
C GLY A 130 13.02 -12.20 15.05
N GLU A 131 13.30 -11.43 16.09
CA GLU A 131 12.64 -10.15 16.35
C GLU A 131 13.55 -9.01 15.92
N HIS A 132 13.09 -8.24 14.94
CA HIS A 132 13.88 -7.21 14.29
C HIS A 132 13.25 -5.83 14.50
N ARG A 133 14.10 -4.84 14.77
CA ARG A 133 13.69 -3.42 14.79
C ARG A 133 13.56 -2.83 13.38
N PHE A 134 14.32 -3.36 12.43
CA PHE A 134 14.35 -2.95 11.03
C PHE A 134 14.26 -4.18 10.13
N ILE A 135 13.69 -4.04 8.93
CA ILE A 135 13.62 -5.16 7.99
C ILE A 135 15.03 -5.45 7.45
N PRO A 136 15.56 -6.68 7.56
CA PRO A 136 16.87 -7.01 7.03
C PRO A 136 16.99 -6.72 5.53
N HIS A 137 18.09 -6.11 5.10
CA HIS A 137 18.29 -5.71 3.70
C HIS A 137 18.18 -6.89 2.72
N LYS A 138 18.68 -8.07 3.10
CA LYS A 138 18.59 -9.28 2.27
C LYS A 138 17.16 -9.75 2.07
N VAL A 139 16.29 -9.57 3.07
CA VAL A 139 14.85 -9.82 2.94
C VAL A 139 14.23 -8.84 1.93
N LEU A 140 14.56 -7.56 1.99
CA LEU A 140 14.06 -6.57 1.02
C LEU A 140 14.50 -6.91 -0.41
N GLU A 141 15.76 -7.28 -0.62
CA GLU A 141 16.25 -7.73 -1.93
C GLU A 141 15.47 -8.96 -2.45
N ARG A 142 15.19 -9.93 -1.57
CA ARG A 142 14.41 -11.11 -1.92
C ARG A 142 12.99 -10.76 -2.38
N LEU A 143 12.39 -9.72 -1.79
CA LEU A 143 11.01 -9.32 -2.07
C LEU A 143 10.85 -8.48 -3.33
N LYS A 144 11.93 -7.96 -3.94
CA LYS A 144 11.87 -7.17 -5.18
C LYS A 144 11.22 -7.90 -6.36
N GLY A 145 11.30 -9.23 -6.41
CA GLY A 145 10.66 -10.04 -7.46
C GLY A 145 9.18 -10.38 -7.20
N LEU A 146 8.67 -10.10 -6.00
CA LEU A 146 7.30 -10.43 -5.64
C LEU A 146 6.24 -9.64 -6.44
N PRO A 147 6.40 -8.33 -6.70
CA PRO A 147 5.42 -7.57 -7.48
C PRO A 147 5.25 -8.10 -8.90
N GLU A 148 6.35 -8.47 -9.55
CA GLU A 148 6.30 -9.10 -10.88
C GLU A 148 5.57 -10.45 -10.83
N ALA A 149 5.80 -11.25 -9.79
CA ALA A 149 5.11 -12.52 -9.63
C ALA A 149 3.60 -12.35 -9.41
N VAL A 150 3.18 -11.35 -8.64
CA VAL A 150 1.78 -10.98 -8.44
C VAL A 150 1.16 -10.50 -9.76
N ALA A 151 1.84 -9.61 -10.49
CA ALA A 151 1.39 -9.07 -11.77
C ALA A 151 1.17 -10.17 -12.82
N GLN A 152 2.01 -11.21 -12.81
CA GLN A 152 1.91 -12.38 -13.70
C GLN A 152 0.86 -13.41 -13.25
N GLY A 153 0.17 -13.19 -12.12
CA GLY A 153 -0.81 -14.11 -11.58
C GLY A 153 -0.22 -15.46 -11.15
N LYS A 154 1.07 -15.50 -10.80
CA LYS A 154 1.72 -16.72 -10.32
C LYS A 154 1.04 -17.18 -9.02
N PRO A 155 0.82 -18.49 -8.82
CA PRO A 155 0.32 -19.00 -7.56
C PRO A 155 1.36 -18.71 -6.46
N LEU A 156 0.98 -17.90 -5.47
CA LEU A 156 1.81 -17.55 -4.34
C LEU A 156 1.31 -18.27 -3.07
N PRO A 157 2.21 -18.67 -2.17
CA PRO A 157 1.79 -19.24 -0.88
C PRO A 157 1.06 -18.17 -0.07
N GLU A 158 0.18 -18.56 0.86
CA GLU A 158 -0.47 -17.60 1.76
C GLU A 158 0.55 -16.86 2.66
N THR A 159 1.62 -17.56 3.04
CA THR A 159 2.70 -17.02 3.87
C THR A 159 4.06 -17.37 3.29
N ILE A 160 4.92 -16.36 3.15
CA ILE A 160 6.36 -16.52 2.86
C ILE A 160 7.11 -16.43 4.19
N ARG A 161 7.94 -17.43 4.49
CA ARG A 161 8.80 -17.46 5.68
C ARG A 161 10.24 -17.31 5.27
N LEU A 162 10.94 -16.34 5.85
CA LEU A 162 12.33 -16.01 5.52
C LEU A 162 13.23 -16.02 6.75
N THR A 163 14.48 -16.40 6.56
CA THR A 163 15.55 -16.07 7.52
C THR A 163 15.95 -14.59 7.37
N PRO A 164 16.72 -14.00 8.31
CA PRO A 164 17.26 -12.64 8.15
C PRO A 164 18.13 -12.46 6.89
N GLU A 165 18.68 -13.55 6.37
CA GLU A 165 19.50 -13.61 5.15
C GLU A 165 18.65 -13.68 3.87
N GLY A 166 17.32 -13.67 3.98
CA GLY A 166 16.39 -13.71 2.84
C GLY A 166 16.19 -15.09 2.24
N GLU A 167 16.67 -16.14 2.90
CA GLU A 167 16.49 -17.54 2.50
C GLU A 167 15.15 -18.09 2.97
N ALA A 168 14.62 -19.13 2.31
CA ALA A 168 13.38 -19.75 2.72
C ALA A 168 13.55 -20.47 4.07
N ALA A 169 12.86 -20.00 5.11
CA ALA A 169 12.87 -20.63 6.42
C ALA A 169 12.02 -21.91 6.42
N ARG A 170 12.58 -23.02 6.92
CA ARG A 170 11.84 -24.27 7.08
C ARG A 170 10.80 -24.11 8.17
N ARG A 171 9.61 -24.68 7.98
CA ARG A 171 8.61 -24.79 9.06
C ARG A 171 9.25 -25.60 10.18
N LYS A 172 9.48 -25.02 11.37
CA LYS A 172 9.80 -25.83 12.55
C LYS A 172 8.63 -26.81 12.71
N ALA A 173 8.91 -28.11 12.54
CA ALA A 173 7.97 -29.16 12.89
C ALA A 173 7.65 -28.96 14.38
N GLY A 174 6.37 -28.77 14.68
CA GLY A 174 5.88 -28.70 16.05
C GLY A 174 5.97 -30.06 16.70
#